data_AF-W5QTG4-F1
#
_entry.id   AF-W5QTG4-F1
#
_cell.length_a   1.000
_cell.length_b   1.000
_cell.length_c   1.000
_cell.angle_alpha   90.00
_cell.angle_beta   90.00
_cell.angle_gamma   90.00
#
_symmetry.space_group_name_H-M   'P 1'
#
loop_
_entity.id
_entity.type
_entity.pdbx_description
1 polymer ?
#
loop_
_entity_poly.entity_id
_entity_poly.type
_entity_poly.pdbx_seq_one_letter_code
_entity_poly.pdbx_strand_id
1 'polypeptide(L)'
;KMRTKEFFGKFCSKFLIWNLVAMALVVILLVVGVNYGLDWYTHHGESIRVPNIEGVRIAKAREMMDELGLEIVVTDSGYNKRLPADCVLSQNPGPGLTVKSGHTIYVTINSSNSPSVAIPDVVDNCSYREAEAKLISLGFKVLPPQYVTGEKDWVYGVLSNGRRVSAGERVSIEQPLTLQIGSGQYGADEELNLIGGDDATMQSGNGEVDDFEEVKE
;
A
#
# COMPACT_ATOMS: atom_id res chain seq x y z
N LYS A 1 -8.76 -70.98 -46.45
CA LYS A 1 -7.98 -69.72 -46.67
C LYS A 1 -8.79 -68.81 -47.59
N MET A 2 -9.56 -67.85 -47.05
CA MET A 2 -10.24 -66.86 -47.90
C MET A 2 -9.18 -65.94 -48.53
N ARG A 3 -9.25 -65.78 -49.85
CA ARG A 3 -8.33 -64.91 -50.60
C ARG A 3 -8.69 -63.45 -50.31
N THR A 4 -7.74 -62.72 -49.77
CA THR A 4 -7.81 -61.27 -49.48
C THR A 4 -8.26 -60.42 -50.68
N LYS A 5 -8.05 -60.90 -51.91
CA LYS A 5 -8.46 -60.21 -53.15
C LYS A 5 -9.99 -60.09 -53.34
N GLU A 6 -10.79 -61.05 -52.88
CA GLU A 6 -12.26 -60.98 -53.01
C GLU A 6 -12.89 -60.04 -51.98
N PHE A 7 -12.23 -59.90 -50.82
CA PHE A 7 -12.64 -58.97 -49.78
C PHE A 7 -12.47 -57.52 -50.27
N PHE A 8 -11.30 -57.17 -50.81
CA PHE A 8 -11.01 -55.83 -51.35
C PHE A 8 -11.73 -55.51 -52.66
N GLY A 9 -12.08 -56.51 -53.49
CA GLY A 9 -12.84 -56.29 -54.72
C GLY A 9 -14.25 -55.74 -54.48
N LYS A 10 -14.88 -56.07 -53.35
CA LYS A 10 -16.17 -55.50 -52.94
C LYS A 10 -16.02 -54.08 -52.35
N PHE A 11 -14.87 -53.77 -51.74
CA PHE A 11 -14.55 -52.41 -51.29
C PHE A 11 -14.31 -51.43 -52.45
N CYS A 12 -13.88 -51.92 -53.62
CA CYS A 12 -13.67 -51.12 -54.84
C CYS A 12 -14.87 -51.06 -55.80
N SER A 13 -16.08 -51.36 -55.33
CA SER A 13 -17.29 -51.10 -56.10
C SER A 13 -17.46 -49.59 -56.33
N LYS A 14 -17.70 -49.16 -57.58
CA LYS A 14 -17.96 -47.76 -57.94
C LYS A 14 -19.04 -47.12 -57.05
N PHE A 15 -20.01 -47.91 -56.59
CA PHE A 15 -21.10 -47.47 -55.71
C PHE A 15 -20.63 -47.17 -54.28
N LEU A 16 -19.75 -48.02 -53.71
CA LEU A 16 -19.21 -47.81 -52.37
C LEU A 16 -18.28 -46.59 -52.33
N ILE A 17 -17.41 -46.47 -53.34
CA ILE A 17 -16.53 -45.31 -53.50
C ILE A 17 -17.35 -44.01 -53.61
N TRP A 18 -18.47 -44.03 -54.35
CA TRP A 18 -19.34 -42.86 -54.48
C TRP A 18 -20.02 -42.47 -53.16
N ASN A 19 -20.52 -43.44 -52.38
CA ASN A 19 -21.08 -43.17 -51.05
C ASN A 19 -20.02 -42.67 -50.05
N LEU A 20 -18.79 -43.18 -50.13
CA LEU A 20 -17.69 -42.74 -49.28
C LEU A 20 -17.22 -41.32 -49.63
N VAL A 21 -17.21 -40.98 -50.92
CA VAL A 21 -16.97 -39.60 -51.40
C VAL A 21 -18.12 -38.69 -50.95
N ALA A 22 -19.38 -39.11 -51.06
CA ALA A 22 -20.53 -38.33 -50.60
C ALA A 22 -20.47 -38.09 -49.08
N MET A 23 -20.10 -39.10 -48.29
CA MET A 23 -19.90 -38.96 -46.84
C MET A 23 -18.75 -38.00 -46.54
N ALA A 24 -17.62 -38.11 -47.25
CA ALA A 24 -16.51 -37.19 -47.10
C ALA A 24 -16.92 -35.74 -47.45
N LEU A 25 -17.73 -35.55 -48.50
CA LEU A 25 -18.24 -34.23 -48.90
C LEU A 25 -19.15 -33.63 -47.82
N VAL A 26 -20.04 -34.43 -47.24
CA VAL A 26 -20.91 -34.00 -46.12
C VAL A 26 -20.08 -33.62 -44.90
N VAL A 27 -19.06 -34.41 -44.57
CA VAL A 27 -18.14 -34.10 -43.46
C VAL A 27 -17.37 -32.81 -43.73
N ILE A 28 -16.86 -32.60 -44.95
CA ILE A 28 -16.19 -31.36 -45.34
C ILE A 28 -17.14 -30.17 -45.23
N LEU A 29 -18.38 -30.31 -45.71
CA LEU A 29 -19.39 -29.25 -45.64
C LEU A 29 -19.75 -28.91 -44.19
N LEU A 30 -19.88 -29.93 -43.32
CA LEU A 30 -20.06 -29.72 -41.88
C LEU A 30 -18.87 -29.01 -41.24
N VAL A 31 -17.64 -29.40 -41.54
CA VAL A 31 -16.43 -28.76 -41.00
C VAL A 31 -16.32 -27.31 -41.45
N VAL A 32 -16.61 -27.03 -42.73
CA VAL A 32 -16.62 -25.65 -43.25
C VAL A 32 -17.75 -24.84 -42.62
N GLY A 33 -18.96 -25.41 -42.52
CA GLY A 33 -20.11 -24.75 -41.91
C GLY A 33 -19.91 -24.44 -40.44
N VAL A 34 -19.28 -25.35 -39.69
CA VAL A 34 -18.94 -25.13 -38.27
C VAL A 34 -17.86 -24.07 -38.13
N ASN A 35 -16.78 -24.10 -38.91
CA ASN A 35 -15.75 -23.05 -38.86
C ASN A 35 -16.32 -21.67 -39.22
N TYR A 36 -17.07 -21.55 -40.31
CA TYR A 36 -17.65 -20.26 -40.74
C TYR A 36 -18.74 -19.78 -39.78
N GLY A 37 -19.54 -20.71 -39.25
CA GLY A 37 -20.56 -20.41 -38.24
C GLY A 37 -19.95 -19.98 -36.90
N LEU A 38 -18.84 -20.59 -36.48
CA LEU A 38 -18.08 -20.18 -35.30
C LEU A 38 -17.50 -18.79 -35.49
N ASP A 39 -16.88 -18.49 -36.64
CA ASP A 39 -16.31 -17.16 -36.93
C ASP A 39 -17.39 -16.07 -36.90
N TRP A 40 -18.55 -16.32 -37.51
CA TRP A 40 -19.67 -15.37 -37.51
C TRP A 40 -20.30 -15.20 -36.13
N TYR A 41 -20.41 -16.29 -35.35
CA TYR A 41 -21.02 -16.25 -34.02
C TYR A 41 -20.10 -15.62 -32.97
N THR A 42 -18.78 -15.81 -33.08
CA THR A 42 -17.83 -15.38 -32.05
C THR A 42 -17.17 -14.03 -32.30
N HIS A 43 -17.46 -13.35 -33.43
CA HIS A 43 -16.83 -12.07 -33.81
C HIS A 43 -15.30 -12.12 -33.57
N HIS A 44 -14.66 -13.23 -33.97
CA HIS A 44 -13.23 -13.42 -33.81
C HIS A 44 -12.47 -12.36 -34.64
N GLY A 45 -11.84 -11.40 -33.96
CA GLY A 45 -10.76 -10.60 -34.56
C GLY A 45 -10.81 -9.10 -34.36
N GLU A 46 -11.85 -8.52 -33.76
CA GLU A 46 -11.84 -7.08 -33.49
C GLU A 46 -11.07 -6.77 -32.20
N SER A 47 -9.77 -6.53 -32.39
CA SER A 47 -8.89 -6.05 -31.33
C SER A 47 -8.86 -4.54 -31.32
N ILE A 48 -9.19 -3.93 -30.19
CA ILE A 48 -9.16 -2.49 -29.99
C ILE A 48 -7.80 -2.11 -29.42
N ARG A 49 -7.23 -1.03 -29.94
CA ARG A 49 -5.98 -0.47 -29.40
C ARG A 49 -6.30 0.40 -28.20
N VAL A 50 -5.67 0.10 -27.06
CA VAL A 50 -5.87 0.83 -25.82
C VAL A 50 -5.26 2.24 -25.96
N PRO A 51 -6.06 3.32 -25.82
CA PRO A 51 -5.54 4.68 -25.84
C PRO A 51 -4.74 4.99 -24.57
N ASN A 52 -3.92 6.04 -24.63
CA ASN A 52 -3.27 6.57 -23.44
C ASN A 52 -4.23 7.51 -22.69
N ILE A 53 -4.62 7.12 -21.48
CA ILE A 53 -5.47 7.90 -20.59
C ILE A 53 -4.72 8.40 -19.35
N GLU A 54 -3.40 8.21 -19.27
CA GLU A 54 -2.58 8.74 -18.18
C GLU A 54 -2.63 10.27 -18.15
N GLY A 55 -2.81 10.83 -16.94
CA GLY A 55 -2.97 12.27 -16.73
C GLY A 55 -4.36 12.82 -17.05
N VAL A 56 -5.22 12.04 -17.72
CA VAL A 56 -6.60 12.45 -18.01
C VAL A 56 -7.49 12.22 -16.79
N ARG A 57 -8.49 13.09 -16.59
CA ARG A 57 -9.50 12.90 -15.54
C ARG A 57 -10.31 11.64 -15.80
N ILE A 58 -10.61 10.89 -14.74
CA ILE A 58 -11.36 9.62 -14.81
C ILE A 58 -12.69 9.74 -15.55
N ALA A 59 -13.40 10.85 -15.40
CA ALA A 59 -14.67 11.08 -16.10
C ALA A 59 -14.50 11.13 -17.62
N LYS A 60 -13.47 11.83 -18.11
CA LYS A 60 -13.18 11.91 -19.55
C LYS A 60 -12.55 10.62 -20.07
N ALA A 61 -11.73 9.96 -19.25
CA ALA A 61 -11.17 8.65 -19.58
C ALA A 61 -12.27 7.61 -19.80
N ARG A 62 -13.29 7.58 -18.92
CA ARG A 62 -14.46 6.68 -19.07
C ARG A 62 -15.18 6.91 -20.38
N GLU A 63 -15.51 8.16 -20.72
CA GLU A 63 -16.16 8.49 -21.99
C GLU A 63 -15.36 7.98 -23.21
N MET A 64 -14.03 8.20 -23.23
CA MET A 64 -13.16 7.74 -24.32
C MET A 64 -13.07 6.21 -24.42
N MET A 65 -13.11 5.50 -23.29
CA MET A 65 -13.08 4.04 -23.28
C MET A 65 -14.44 3.44 -23.63
N ASP A 66 -15.54 4.03 -23.16
CA ASP A 66 -16.91 3.62 -23.47
C ASP A 66 -17.19 3.76 -24.97
N GLU A 67 -16.70 4.83 -25.62
CA GLU A 67 -16.75 5.02 -27.09
C GLU A 67 -16.04 3.90 -27.86
N LEU A 68 -15.00 3.31 -27.27
CA LEU A 68 -14.23 2.20 -27.83
C LEU A 68 -14.78 0.82 -27.42
N GLY A 69 -15.85 0.76 -26.62
CA GLY A 69 -16.38 -0.48 -26.08
C GLY A 69 -15.47 -1.14 -25.03
N LEU A 70 -14.67 -0.35 -24.32
CA LEU A 70 -13.80 -0.79 -23.23
C LEU A 70 -14.35 -0.32 -21.89
N GLU A 71 -14.24 -1.16 -20.86
CA GLU A 71 -14.70 -0.82 -19.51
C GLU A 71 -13.53 -0.27 -18.68
N ILE A 72 -13.79 0.68 -17.77
CA ILE A 72 -12.79 1.16 -16.81
C ILE A 72 -13.18 0.78 -15.39
N VAL A 73 -12.24 0.18 -14.65
CA VAL A 73 -12.38 -0.08 -13.22
C VAL A 73 -11.21 0.54 -12.46
N VAL A 74 -11.54 1.29 -11.41
CA VAL A 74 -10.53 1.85 -10.49
C VAL A 74 -10.15 0.77 -9.48
N THR A 75 -8.89 0.34 -9.47
CA THR A 75 -8.40 -0.70 -8.57
C THR A 75 -7.70 -0.14 -7.35
N ASP A 76 -7.04 1.01 -7.50
CA ASP A 76 -6.20 1.58 -6.46
C ASP A 76 -6.18 3.11 -6.56
N SER A 77 -5.73 3.74 -5.47
CA SER A 77 -5.51 5.18 -5.40
C SER A 77 -4.06 5.46 -4.98
N GLY A 78 -3.33 6.17 -5.83
CA GLY A 78 -2.02 6.71 -5.49
C GLY A 78 -2.11 8.18 -5.10
N TYR A 79 -1.00 8.74 -4.60
CA TYR A 79 -0.90 10.18 -4.39
C TYR A 79 0.32 10.75 -5.12
N ASN A 80 0.07 11.67 -6.03
CA ASN A 80 1.09 12.44 -6.73
C ASN A 80 0.72 13.92 -6.71
N LYS A 81 1.50 14.71 -5.97
CA LYS A 81 1.33 16.15 -5.82
C LYS A 81 1.40 16.94 -7.13
N ARG A 82 2.09 16.41 -8.14
CA ARG A 82 2.26 17.10 -9.44
C ARG A 82 1.03 17.00 -10.33
N LEU A 83 0.15 16.05 -10.06
CA LEU A 83 -1.02 15.77 -10.88
C LEU A 83 -2.31 16.23 -10.19
N PRO A 84 -3.35 16.59 -10.94
CA PRO A 84 -4.65 16.92 -10.35
C PRO A 84 -5.27 15.71 -9.66
N ALA A 85 -6.20 15.97 -8.73
CA ALA A 85 -7.06 14.93 -8.18
C ALA A 85 -7.92 14.27 -9.28
N ASP A 86 -8.25 13.00 -9.08
CA ASP A 86 -9.10 12.18 -9.96
C ASP A 86 -8.55 12.00 -11.39
N CYS A 87 -7.27 12.28 -11.60
CA CYS A 87 -6.55 11.92 -12.82
C CYS A 87 -6.02 10.49 -12.73
N VAL A 88 -5.94 9.81 -13.87
CA VAL A 88 -5.34 8.48 -13.98
C VAL A 88 -3.83 8.61 -13.82
N LEU A 89 -3.27 7.89 -12.85
CA LEU A 89 -1.81 7.80 -12.62
C LEU A 89 -1.18 6.73 -13.48
N SER A 90 -1.86 5.60 -13.61
CA SER A 90 -1.42 4.45 -14.38
C SER A 90 -2.62 3.66 -14.87
N GLN A 91 -2.43 2.97 -15.99
CA GLN A 91 -3.41 2.07 -16.58
C GLN A 91 -2.78 0.70 -16.83
N ASN A 92 -3.60 -0.34 -16.75
CA ASN A 92 -3.25 -1.69 -17.12
C ASN A 92 -4.46 -2.35 -17.81
N PRO A 93 -4.34 -2.85 -19.05
CA PRO A 93 -3.17 -2.85 -19.94
C PRO A 93 -2.61 -1.47 -20.31
N GLY A 94 -1.29 -1.40 -20.52
CA GLY A 94 -0.58 -0.19 -20.93
C GLY A 94 -1.02 0.34 -22.30
N PRO A 95 -0.72 1.62 -22.59
CA PRO A 95 -1.15 2.28 -23.81
C PRO A 95 -0.54 1.63 -25.06
N GLY A 96 -1.32 1.58 -26.14
CA GLY A 96 -0.90 1.04 -27.43
C GLY A 96 -0.98 -0.49 -27.55
N LEU A 97 -1.24 -1.21 -26.45
CA LEU A 97 -1.57 -2.63 -26.47
C LEU A 97 -2.94 -2.88 -27.10
N THR A 98 -3.17 -4.11 -27.56
CA THR A 98 -4.42 -4.52 -28.20
C THR A 98 -5.19 -5.46 -27.28
N VAL A 99 -6.46 -5.15 -27.06
CA VAL A 99 -7.38 -5.92 -26.21
C VAL A 99 -8.64 -6.28 -26.99
N LYS A 100 -9.39 -7.26 -26.49
CA LYS A 100 -10.71 -7.59 -27.07
C LYS A 100 -11.73 -6.53 -26.67
N SER A 101 -12.79 -6.39 -27.46
CA SER A 101 -13.97 -5.61 -27.07
C SER A 101 -14.55 -6.12 -25.75
N GLY A 102 -15.03 -5.20 -24.91
CA GLY A 102 -15.51 -5.49 -23.55
C GLY A 102 -14.41 -5.81 -22.54
N HIS A 103 -13.13 -5.59 -22.85
CA HIS A 103 -12.07 -5.78 -21.88
C HIS A 103 -12.05 -4.66 -20.84
N THR A 104 -11.85 -5.04 -19.58
CA THR A 104 -11.73 -4.11 -18.46
C THR A 104 -10.31 -3.58 -18.33
N ILE A 105 -10.16 -2.27 -18.42
CA ILE A 105 -8.94 -1.52 -18.13
C ILE A 105 -8.93 -1.15 -16.66
N TYR A 106 -7.93 -1.65 -15.94
CA TYR A 106 -7.70 -1.31 -14.55
C TYR A 106 -6.86 -0.04 -14.46
N VAL A 107 -7.31 0.91 -13.65
CA VAL A 107 -6.63 2.20 -13.48
C VAL A 107 -6.37 2.49 -12.01
N THR A 108 -5.22 3.12 -11.77
CA THR A 108 -4.91 3.74 -10.49
C THR A 108 -5.18 5.24 -10.62
N ILE A 109 -5.96 5.80 -9.70
CA ILE A 109 -6.31 7.23 -9.73
C ILE A 109 -5.50 8.03 -8.72
N ASN A 110 -5.36 9.33 -8.97
CA ASN A 110 -4.74 10.24 -8.04
C ASN A 110 -5.74 10.67 -6.96
N SER A 111 -5.45 10.35 -5.71
CA SER A 111 -6.21 10.80 -4.56
C SER A 111 -6.14 12.32 -4.42
N SER A 112 -7.26 12.93 -4.03
CA SER A 112 -7.30 14.36 -3.67
C SER A 112 -6.52 14.67 -2.39
N ASN A 113 -6.44 13.68 -1.49
CA ASN A 113 -5.84 13.84 -0.19
C ASN A 113 -4.46 13.17 -0.15
N SER A 114 -3.50 13.89 0.42
CA SER A 114 -2.22 13.36 0.83
C SER A 114 -2.38 12.15 1.76
N PRO A 115 -1.47 11.16 1.71
CA PRO A 115 -1.54 10.01 2.58
C PRO A 115 -1.44 10.43 4.06
N SER A 116 -2.33 9.88 4.87
CA SER A 116 -2.37 10.11 6.32
C SER A 116 -1.74 8.95 7.08
N VAL A 117 -0.74 9.25 7.91
CA VAL A 117 -0.02 8.28 8.74
C VAL A 117 -0.39 8.50 10.20
N ALA A 118 -0.49 7.41 10.97
CA ALA A 118 -0.78 7.50 12.39
C ALA A 118 0.44 8.04 13.16
N ILE A 119 0.20 8.96 14.09
CA ILE A 119 1.26 9.49 14.93
C ILE A 119 1.72 8.42 15.93
N PRO A 120 3.03 8.13 16.01
CA PRO A 120 3.56 7.19 16.99
C PRO A 120 3.42 7.76 18.40
N ASP A 121 3.43 6.88 19.39
CA ASP A 121 3.47 7.28 20.79
C ASP A 121 4.86 7.83 21.14
N VAL A 122 4.97 9.16 21.13
CA VAL A 122 6.20 9.92 21.40
C VAL A 122 6.04 10.90 22.55
N VAL A 123 4.82 11.19 22.96
CA VAL A 123 4.52 12.10 24.06
C VAL A 123 4.73 11.35 25.37
N ASP A 124 5.53 11.92 26.26
CA ASP A 124 5.86 11.33 27.57
C ASP A 124 6.53 9.94 27.51
N ASN A 125 7.09 9.57 26.36
CA ASN A 125 7.72 8.27 26.13
C ASN A 125 9.06 8.34 25.38
N CYS A 126 9.42 9.51 24.83
CA CYS A 126 10.59 9.65 23.97
C CYS A 126 11.35 10.95 24.25
N SER A 127 12.67 10.90 24.04
CA SER A 127 13.49 12.12 23.91
C SER A 127 13.21 12.83 22.58
N TYR A 128 13.52 14.13 22.49
CA TYR A 128 13.40 14.91 21.25
C TYR A 128 14.02 14.22 20.04
N ARG A 129 15.26 13.74 20.20
CA ARG A 129 16.02 13.07 19.12
C ARG A 129 15.33 11.78 18.65
N GLU A 130 14.78 11.02 19.58
CA GLU A 130 14.08 9.78 19.25
C GLU A 130 12.74 10.07 18.56
N ALA A 131 11.97 11.01 19.08
CA ALA A 131 10.70 11.44 18.50
C ALA A 131 10.91 12.01 17.09
N GLU A 132 11.91 12.87 16.90
CA GLU A 132 12.28 13.43 15.60
C GLU A 132 12.64 12.31 14.60
N ALA A 133 13.49 11.35 15.00
CA ALA A 133 13.86 10.23 14.14
C ALA A 133 12.65 9.36 13.76
N LYS A 134 11.76 9.06 14.72
CA LYS A 134 10.52 8.30 14.46
C LYS A 134 9.62 9.04 13.48
N LEU A 135 9.39 10.33 13.68
CA LEU A 135 8.51 11.13 12.81
C LEU A 135 9.09 11.29 11.39
N ILE A 136 10.40 11.54 11.27
CA ILE A 136 11.08 11.62 9.97
C ILE A 136 11.04 10.28 9.24
N SER A 137 11.24 9.16 9.94
CA SER A 137 11.18 7.82 9.32
C SER A 137 9.80 7.49 8.75
N LEU A 138 8.73 8.07 9.34
CA LEU A 138 7.35 7.96 8.86
C LEU A 138 7.03 8.96 7.73
N GLY A 139 7.98 9.79 7.33
CA GLY A 139 7.85 10.76 6.24
C GLY A 139 7.26 12.11 6.64
N PHE A 140 7.11 12.38 7.94
CA PHE A 140 6.68 13.69 8.42
C PHE A 140 7.80 14.72 8.33
N LYS A 141 7.40 15.98 8.11
CA LYS A 141 8.31 17.13 8.21
C LYS A 141 8.24 17.71 9.62
N VAL A 142 9.35 17.71 10.33
CA VAL A 142 9.45 18.27 11.69
C VAL A 142 9.97 19.71 11.60
N LEU A 143 9.26 20.64 12.22
CA LEU A 143 9.66 22.04 12.39
C LEU A 143 10.55 22.23 13.62
N PRO A 144 11.24 23.37 13.75
CA PRO A 144 11.97 23.71 14.98
C PRO A 144 11.10 23.51 16.23
N PRO A 145 11.63 22.91 17.29
CA PRO A 145 10.85 22.57 18.46
C PRO A 145 10.42 23.82 19.23
N GLN A 146 9.26 23.73 19.88
CA GLN A 146 8.78 24.72 20.83
C GLN A 146 9.21 24.31 22.23
N TYR A 147 9.95 25.18 22.91
CA TYR A 147 10.38 24.91 24.28
C TYR A 147 9.28 25.26 25.29
N VAL A 148 9.09 24.36 26.25
CA VAL A 148 8.19 24.53 27.41
C VAL A 148 8.98 24.32 28.71
N THR A 149 8.44 24.77 29.84
CA THR A 149 9.01 24.48 31.17
C THR A 149 8.92 22.99 31.43
N GLY A 150 10.00 22.38 31.92
CA GLY A 150 10.06 20.93 32.16
C GLY A 150 11.44 20.31 31.91
N GLU A 151 11.49 18.97 32.01
CA GLU A 151 12.69 18.15 31.88
C GLU A 151 13.34 18.30 30.51
N LYS A 152 14.67 18.40 30.50
CA LYS A 152 15.41 18.74 29.29
C LYS A 152 15.24 17.66 28.22
N ASP A 153 14.97 18.08 26.99
CA ASP A 153 14.84 17.21 25.82
C ASP A 153 13.68 16.19 25.90
N TRP A 154 12.79 16.31 26.90
CA TRP A 154 11.60 15.49 27.04
C TRP A 154 10.45 16.01 26.17
N VAL A 155 9.73 15.12 25.49
CA VAL A 155 8.62 15.50 24.59
C VAL A 155 7.30 15.53 25.34
N TYR A 156 6.76 16.72 25.54
CA TYR A 156 5.46 16.95 26.19
C TYR A 156 4.27 16.95 25.22
N GLY A 157 4.54 17.13 23.92
CA GLY A 157 3.47 17.23 22.95
C GLY A 157 3.94 17.27 21.50
N VAL A 158 3.01 16.92 20.62
CA VAL A 158 3.14 17.09 19.18
C VAL A 158 2.02 18.01 18.72
N LEU A 159 2.35 18.99 17.88
CA LEU A 159 1.38 19.89 17.26
C LEU A 159 1.40 19.74 15.75
N SER A 160 0.22 19.66 15.14
CA SER A 160 0.02 19.82 13.71
C SER A 160 -0.72 21.13 13.47
N ASN A 161 -0.12 22.06 12.72
CA ASN A 161 -0.68 23.40 12.46
C ASN A 161 -1.18 24.13 13.74
N GLY A 162 -0.46 23.97 14.86
CA GLY A 162 -0.81 24.59 16.15
C GLY A 162 -1.89 23.86 16.97
N ARG A 163 -2.49 22.78 16.44
CA ARG A 163 -3.39 21.90 17.20
C ARG A 163 -2.59 20.73 17.78
N ARG A 164 -2.75 20.46 19.09
CA ARG A 164 -2.17 19.27 19.73
C ARG A 164 -2.79 18.01 19.14
N VAL A 165 -1.94 17.06 18.78
CA VAL A 165 -2.32 15.77 18.20
C VAL A 165 -1.88 14.64 19.12
N SER A 166 -2.69 13.59 19.18
CA SER A 166 -2.47 12.45 20.08
C SER A 166 -1.87 11.24 19.35
N ALA A 167 -1.26 10.34 20.11
CA ALA A 167 -0.81 9.05 19.56
C ALA A 167 -1.98 8.31 18.91
N GLY A 168 -1.73 7.71 17.74
CA GLY A 168 -2.74 7.03 16.92
C GLY A 168 -3.59 7.96 16.06
N GLU A 169 -3.58 9.27 16.26
CA GLU A 169 -4.27 10.22 15.39
C GLU A 169 -3.61 10.22 14.00
N ARG A 170 -4.44 10.17 12.95
CA ARG A 170 -3.94 10.15 11.57
C ARG A 170 -3.75 11.57 11.06
N VAL A 171 -2.51 11.90 10.73
CA VAL A 171 -2.12 13.22 10.22
C VAL A 171 -1.50 13.08 8.84
N SER A 172 -1.75 14.05 7.98
CA SER A 172 -1.15 14.10 6.64
C SER A 172 0.37 14.27 6.75
N ILE A 173 1.12 13.51 5.96
CA ILE A 173 2.59 13.65 5.89
C ILE A 173 3.07 15.01 5.37
N GLU A 174 2.18 15.76 4.69
CA GLU A 174 2.49 17.09 4.20
C GLU A 174 2.33 18.17 5.27
N GLN A 175 1.56 17.88 6.33
CA GLN A 175 1.40 18.81 7.43
C GLN A 175 2.67 18.78 8.30
N PRO A 176 3.32 19.93 8.49
CA PRO A 176 4.48 20.00 9.35
C PRO A 176 4.08 19.77 10.82
N LEU A 177 4.91 19.03 11.54
CA LEU A 177 4.74 18.77 12.97
C LEU A 177 5.73 19.61 13.78
N THR A 178 5.26 20.18 14.88
CA THR A 178 6.11 20.86 15.87
C THR A 178 6.13 20.03 17.15
N LEU A 179 7.31 19.75 17.67
CA LEU A 179 7.48 19.07 18.95
C LEU A 179 7.54 20.10 20.08
N GLN A 180 6.79 19.87 21.15
CA GLN A 180 6.93 20.60 22.42
C GLN A 180 7.92 19.86 23.30
N ILE A 181 9.04 20.51 23.62
CA ILE A 181 10.13 19.91 24.37
C ILE A 181 10.45 20.70 25.63
N GLY A 182 10.85 20.02 26.71
CA GLY A 182 11.26 20.69 27.92
C GLY A 182 12.60 21.41 27.77
N SER A 183 12.63 22.63 28.29
CA SER A 183 13.80 23.53 28.26
C SER A 183 14.86 23.18 29.31
N GLY A 184 14.59 22.26 30.23
CA GLY A 184 15.43 21.99 31.40
C GLY A 184 15.34 23.07 32.48
N GLN A 185 14.41 24.02 32.32
CA GLN A 185 14.10 25.00 33.34
C GLN A 185 12.85 24.52 34.08
N TYR A 186 12.99 24.42 35.40
CA TYR A 186 11.89 24.22 36.33
C TYR A 186 11.42 25.60 36.81
N GLY A 187 10.11 25.77 36.95
CA GLY A 187 9.57 27.00 37.53
C GLY A 187 10.10 27.16 38.96
N ALA A 188 10.26 28.41 39.41
CA ALA A 188 10.71 28.73 40.77
C ALA A 188 9.74 28.23 41.87
N ASP A 189 8.60 27.66 41.48
CA ASP A 189 7.57 27.05 42.30
C ASP A 189 7.76 25.54 42.55
N GLU A 190 8.68 24.89 41.83
CA GLU A 190 9.07 23.48 42.06
C GLU A 190 10.42 23.38 42.81
N GLU A 191 10.73 24.35 43.67
CA GLU A 191 11.78 24.18 44.68
C GLU A 191 11.38 23.07 45.66
N LEU A 192 11.82 21.86 45.32
CA LEU A 192 12.26 20.80 46.23
C LEU A 192 11.34 20.55 47.44
N ASN A 193 10.37 19.65 47.27
CA ASN A 193 9.95 18.81 48.39
C ASN A 193 11.02 17.73 48.64
N LEU A 194 12.24 18.18 48.94
CA LEU A 194 13.22 17.37 49.66
C LEU A 194 12.59 17.13 51.04
N ILE A 195 11.96 15.97 51.20
CA ILE A 195 11.63 15.44 52.53
C ILE A 195 12.98 15.29 53.23
N GLY A 196 13.33 16.31 54.02
CA GLY A 196 14.39 16.23 55.00
C GLY A 196 14.08 15.02 55.87
N GLY A 197 14.94 14.00 55.80
CA GLY A 197 14.95 12.95 56.79
C GLY A 197 15.37 13.59 58.11
N ASP A 198 14.38 13.87 58.95
CA ASP A 198 14.55 14.43 60.28
C ASP A 198 15.47 13.53 61.13
N ASP A 199 16.60 14.13 61.52
CA ASP A 199 17.22 14.05 62.84
C ASP A 199 17.02 12.75 63.67
N ALA A 200 17.91 11.78 63.47
CA ALA A 200 18.14 10.73 64.47
C ALA A 200 19.18 11.24 65.48
N THR A 201 18.67 11.81 66.57
CA THR A 201 19.41 12.16 67.79
C THR A 201 20.29 11.00 68.26
N MET A 202 21.62 11.17 68.18
CA MET A 202 22.58 10.29 68.85
C MET A 202 22.46 10.51 70.37
N GLN A 203 21.79 9.59 71.06
CA GLN A 203 21.78 9.56 72.51
C GLN A 203 23.05 8.86 73.02
N SER A 204 23.82 9.61 73.81
CA SER A 204 25.02 9.18 74.51
C SER A 204 24.74 7.97 75.41
N GLY A 205 25.46 6.87 75.19
CA GLY A 205 25.54 5.69 76.05
C GLY A 205 26.99 5.44 76.43
N ASN A 206 27.26 5.55 77.73
CA ASN A 206 28.58 5.48 78.36
C ASN A 206 29.03 4.01 78.57
N GLY A 207 30.33 3.74 78.42
CA GLY A 207 31.04 2.62 79.08
C GLY A 207 31.25 1.35 78.24
N GLU A 208 32.48 1.13 77.75
CA GLU A 208 33.50 0.26 78.38
C GLU A 208 34.70 0.22 77.41
N VAL A 209 35.88 0.61 77.88
CA VAL A 209 37.15 0.50 77.15
C VAL A 209 37.71 -0.87 77.51
N ASP A 210 37.70 -1.82 76.58
CA ASP A 210 38.46 -3.06 76.72
C ASP A 210 39.81 -2.93 76.02
N ASP A 211 40.83 -3.22 76.82
CA ASP A 211 42.25 -3.04 76.61
C ASP A 211 42.83 -4.07 75.63
N PHE A 212 43.97 -3.72 75.04
CA PHE A 212 44.65 -4.45 73.97
C PHE A 212 45.22 -5.81 74.39
N GLU A 213 45.33 -6.75 73.44
CA GLU A 213 46.54 -7.60 73.37
C GLU A 213 46.86 -8.02 71.91
N GLU A 214 48.04 -7.62 71.45
CA GLU A 214 48.64 -7.98 70.16
C GLU A 214 49.40 -9.30 70.32
N VAL A 215 48.98 -10.36 69.63
CA VAL A 215 49.75 -11.63 69.59
C VAL A 215 50.37 -11.80 68.22
N LYS A 216 51.69 -11.63 68.15
CA LYS A 216 52.56 -12.12 67.08
C LYS A 216 53.64 -13.01 67.69
N GLU A 217 53.67 -14.26 67.24
CA GLU A 217 54.92 -14.97 66.91
C GLU A 217 54.70 -15.70 65.57
#